data_AF-A0A1V4PZB6-F1
#
_entry.id   AF-A0A1V4PZB6-F1
#
_cell.length_a   1.000
_cell.length_b   1.000
_cell.length_c   1.000
_cell.angle_alpha   90.00
_cell.angle_beta   90.00
_cell.angle_gamma   90.00
#
_symmetry.space_group_name_H-M   'P 1'
#
loop_
_entity.id
_entity.type
_entity.pdbx_description
1 polymer ?
#
loop_
_entity_poly.entity_id
_entity_poly.type
_entity_poly.pdbx_seq_one_letter_code
_entity_poly.pdbx_strand_id
1 'polypeptide(L)' 'ARVPDRIRQCQHPQCVLWYLDTSRSGTRRWCSMAICGNRTKARRHQQAQAGS' A
#
# COMPACT_ATOMS: atom_id res chain seq x y z
N ALA A 1 6.10 19.96 -16.47
CA ALA A 1 5.95 20.00 -15.01
C ALA A 1 6.56 18.72 -14.44
N ARG A 2 7.56 18.80 -13.55
CA ARG A 2 8.13 17.63 -12.88
C ARG A 2 7.00 16.98 -12.08
N VAL A 3 6.68 15.71 -12.34
CA VAL A 3 5.77 14.97 -11.46
C VAL A 3 6.36 15.08 -10.05
N PRO A 4 5.61 15.54 -9.03
CA PRO A 4 6.15 15.61 -7.68
C PRO A 4 6.72 14.24 -7.34
N ASP A 5 7.94 14.14 -6.81
CA ASP A 5 8.64 12.86 -6.48
C ASP A 5 7.87 11.98 -5.46
N ARG A 6 6.63 12.35 -5.16
CA ARG A 6 5.73 11.77 -4.15
C ARG A 6 4.43 11.23 -4.74
N ILE A 7 4.16 11.35 -6.05
CA ILE A 7 3.06 10.61 -6.68
C ILE A 7 3.55 9.18 -6.96
N ARG A 8 2.92 8.19 -6.33
CA ARG A 8 3.38 6.79 -6.35
C ARG A 8 2.22 5.85 -6.63
N GLN A 9 2.49 4.76 -7.33
CA GLN A 9 1.53 3.67 -7.51
C GLN A 9 1.38 2.88 -6.21
N CYS A 10 0.16 2.45 -5.89
CA CYS A 10 -0.09 1.54 -4.76
C CYS A 10 0.68 0.23 -4.97
N GLN A 11 1.37 -0.26 -3.93
CA GLN A 11 2.14 -1.51 -4.01
C GLN A 11 1.27 -2.77 -3.89
N HIS A 12 -0.06 -2.63 -3.79
CA HIS A 12 -0.93 -3.80 -3.66
C HIS A 12 -1.15 -4.38 -5.07
N PRO A 13 -0.88 -5.67 -5.33
CA PRO A 13 -0.86 -6.23 -6.69
C PRO A 13 -2.16 -6.03 -7.49
N GLN A 14 -3.30 -6.00 -6.81
CA GLN A 14 -4.62 -5.81 -7.42
C GLN A 14 -5.15 -4.37 -7.32
N CYS A 15 -4.31 -3.39 -6.96
CA CYS A 15 -4.71 -1.99 -6.83
C CYS A 15 -4.13 -1.17 -7.97
N VAL A 16 -5.00 -0.45 -8.70
CA VAL A 16 -4.63 0.43 -9.82
C VAL A 16 -4.51 1.89 -9.42
N LEU A 17 -4.69 2.21 -8.14
CA LEU A 17 -4.70 3.60 -7.67
C LEU A 17 -3.29 4.17 -7.50
N TRP A 18 -3.16 5.43 -7.87
CA TRP A 18 -2.04 6.30 -7.54
C TRP A 18 -2.37 7.11 -6.27
N TYR A 19 -1.34 7.52 -5.53
CA TYR A 19 -1.52 8.35 -4.35
C TYR A 19 -0.38 9.36 -4.21
N LEU A 20 -0.68 10.45 -3.51
CA LEU A 20 0.32 11.40 -3.04
C LEU A 20 0.89 10.94 -1.69
N ASP A 21 2.20 10.73 -1.63
CA ASP A 21 2.91 10.38 -0.42
C ASP A 21 3.13 11.62 0.46
N THR A 22 2.19 11.87 1.37
CA THR A 22 2.28 12.93 2.38
C THR A 22 3.04 12.51 3.64
N SER A 23 3.64 11.31 3.68
CA SER A 23 4.40 10.87 4.86
C SER A 23 5.70 11.66 5.00
N ARG A 24 6.12 11.90 6.25
CA ARG A 24 7.35 12.63 6.56
C ARG A 24 8.58 11.96 5.92
N SER A 25 8.64 10.63 5.95
CA SER A 25 9.73 9.82 5.40
C SER A 25 9.60 9.51 3.91
N GLY A 26 8.44 9.75 3.27
CA GLY A 26 8.20 9.37 1.87
C GLY A 26 8.21 7.85 1.63
N THR A 27 7.90 7.07 2.67
CA THR A 27 7.99 5.60 2.64
C THR A 27 6.63 4.90 2.63
N ARG A 28 5.54 5.63 2.36
CA ARG A 28 4.21 5.04 2.28
C ARG A 28 4.18 3.97 1.17
N ARG A 29 3.41 2.91 1.33
CA ARG A 29 3.34 1.82 0.33
C ARG A 29 1.95 1.65 -0.28
N TRP A 30 0.94 2.18 0.39
CA TRP A 30 -0.47 1.90 0.10
C TRP A 30 -1.23 3.19 -0.15
N CYS A 31 -2.13 3.18 -1.14
CA CYS A 31 -3.03 4.31 -1.41
C CYS A 31 -3.93 4.64 -0.20
N SER A 32 -4.24 3.67 0.65
CA SER A 32 -4.90 3.84 1.94
C SER A 32 -4.50 2.69 2.87
N MET A 33 -4.23 3.01 4.13
CA MET A 33 -3.96 1.99 5.14
C MET A 33 -5.21 1.14 5.42
N ALA A 34 -6.38 1.78 5.47
CA ALA A 34 -7.66 1.12 5.73
C ALA A 34 -8.08 0.14 4.60
N ILE A 35 -7.67 0.42 3.36
CA ILE A 35 -8.01 -0.41 2.20
C ILE A 35 -6.87 -1.38 1.88
N CYS A 36 -5.79 -0.90 1.24
CA CYS A 36 -4.74 -1.77 0.73
C CYS A 36 -3.79 -2.25 1.83
N GLY A 37 -3.56 -1.44 2.86
CA GLY A 37 -2.76 -1.86 4.02
C GLY A 37 -3.41 -3.03 4.77
N ASN A 38 -4.72 -2.95 5.01
CA ASN A 38 -5.48 -3.99 5.69
C ASN A 38 -5.62 -5.27 4.84
N ARG A 39 -5.85 -5.16 3.52
CA ARG A 39 -5.86 -6.34 2.62
C ARG A 39 -4.56 -7.14 2.71
N THR A 40 -3.42 -6.46 2.69
CA THR A 40 -2.11 -7.12 2.84
C THR A 40 -1.94 -7.78 4.21
N LYS A 41 -2.38 -7.12 5.30
CA LYS A 41 -2.35 -7.70 6.65
C LYS A 41 -3.24 -8.95 6.75
N ALA A 42 -4.46 -8.88 6.24
CA ALA A 42 -5.40 -9.99 6.24
C ALA A 42 -4.86 -11.20 5.47
N ARG A 43 -4.29 -10.98 4.27
CA ARG A 43 -3.65 -12.06 3.49
C ARG A 43 -2.53 -12.75 4.26
N ARG A 44 -1.65 -11.98 4.91
CA ARG A 44 -0.55 -12.55 5.73
C ARG A 44 -1.09 -13.35 6.91
N HIS A 45 -2.13 -12.86 7.56
CA HIS A 45 -2.77 -13.56 8.67
C HIS A 45 -3.40 -14.89 8.22
N GLN A 46 -4.12 -14.90 7.11
CA GLN A 46 -4.68 -16.12 6.52
C GLN A 46 -3.59 -17.14 6.16
N GLN A 47 -2.48 -16.68 5.56
CA GLN A 47 -1.33 -17.52 5.24
C GLN A 47 -0.67 -18.12 6.49
N ALA A 48 -0.57 -17.34 7.56
CA ALA A 48 -0.03 -17.82 8.84
C ALA A 48 -0.97 -18.85 9.49
N GLN A 49 -2.29 -18.64 9.44
CA GLN A 49 -3.29 -19.57 9.99
C GLN A 49 -3.39 -20.89 9.21
N ALA A 50 -3.17 -20.86 7.89
CA ALA A 50 -3.24 -22.07 7.06
C ALA A 50 -2.02 -23.01 7.23
N GLY A 51 -0.96 -22.55 7.90
CA GLY A 51 0.21 -23.35 8.25
C GLY A 51 0.24 -23.81 9.71
N SER A 52 -0.79 -23.48 10.48
CA SER A 52 -1.04 -23.98 11.84
C SER A 52 -1.92 -25.22 11.81
#